data_AF-A0A7C1Q5S0-F1
#
_entry.id   AF-A0A7C1Q5S0-F1
#
_cell.length_a   1.000
_cell.length_b   1.000
_cell.length_c   1.000
_cell.angle_alpha   90.00
_cell.angle_beta   90.00
_cell.angle_gamma   90.00
#
_symmetry.space_group_name_H-M   'P 1'
#
loop_
_entity.id
_entity.type
_entity.pdbx_description
1 polymer ?
#
loop_
_entity_poly.entity_id
_entity_poly.type
_entity_poly.pdbx_seq_one_letter_code
_entity_poly.pdbx_strand_id
1 'polypeptide(L)'
;MAPVNEKKIKAEFKARAKADPERFYPVEVLKAEGFSRGICSRCGTAFWSTISRDVCGEPECSGGYSFIGNSPAKKKMDFIETWQEFSKLFSRLGYTPIQRYPVAARWRDDTDFVQASIYDFQPYVVSGEIEPPENPLVVPQFCLHFNDIDNVGYTGRHYTGFVMIGQHAFEPPKSYNPPDYLSHIYTWLTKGMGLPKDEIQFHEDA
;
A
#
# COMPACT_ATOMS: atom_id res chain seq x y z
N MET A 1 -5.32 25.62 16.07
CA MET A 1 -6.13 24.39 16.28
C MET A 1 -5.45 23.56 17.35
N ALA A 2 -6.19 22.98 18.30
CA ALA A 2 -5.59 22.03 19.25
C ALA A 2 -4.95 20.87 18.45
N PRO A 3 -3.78 20.35 18.86
CA PRO A 3 -3.13 19.27 18.13
C PRO A 3 -4.08 18.06 18.11
N VAL A 4 -4.44 17.65 16.91
CA VAL A 4 -5.25 16.46 16.68
C VAL A 4 -4.49 15.26 17.24
N ASN A 5 -5.07 14.54 18.19
CA ASN A 5 -4.43 13.34 18.72
C ASN A 5 -4.62 12.18 17.72
N GLU A 6 -3.72 12.13 16.74
CA GLU A 6 -3.72 11.15 15.66
C GLU A 6 -3.80 9.70 16.17
N LYS A 7 -3.08 9.38 17.25
CA LYS A 7 -3.10 8.04 17.86
C LYS A 7 -4.50 7.65 18.33
N LYS A 8 -5.23 8.60 18.94
CA LYS A 8 -6.61 8.37 19.39
C LYS A 8 -7.55 8.17 18.21
N ILE A 9 -7.43 8.98 17.16
CA ILE A 9 -8.25 8.85 15.95
C ILE A 9 -8.03 7.50 15.28
N LYS A 10 -6.76 7.10 15.10
CA LYS A 10 -6.41 5.79 14.54
C LYS A 10 -7.01 4.66 15.38
N ALA A 11 -6.89 4.73 16.70
CA ALA A 11 -7.47 3.71 17.59
C ALA A 11 -9.01 3.62 17.48
N GLU A 12 -9.70 4.75 17.43
CA GLU A 12 -11.15 4.82 17.25
C GLU A 12 -11.59 4.27 15.88
N PHE A 13 -10.85 4.61 14.81
CA PHE A 13 -11.09 4.05 13.49
C PHE A 13 -10.89 2.53 13.47
N LYS A 14 -9.76 2.04 14.00
CA LYS A 14 -9.50 0.58 14.09
C LYS A 14 -10.61 -0.14 14.84
N ALA A 15 -11.12 0.43 15.93
CA ALA A 15 -12.22 -0.18 16.68
C ALA A 15 -13.50 -0.29 15.84
N ARG A 16 -13.85 0.76 15.09
CA ARG A 16 -15.01 0.77 14.19
C ARG A 16 -14.84 -0.17 13.00
N ALA A 17 -13.69 -0.12 12.34
CA ALA A 17 -13.38 -0.96 11.19
C ALA A 17 -13.29 -2.44 11.57
N LYS A 18 -12.78 -2.75 12.77
CA LYS A 18 -12.74 -4.13 13.28
C LYS A 18 -14.14 -4.71 13.52
N ALA A 19 -15.11 -3.86 13.90
CA ALA A 19 -16.49 -4.27 14.19
C ALA A 19 -17.35 -4.44 12.92
N ASP A 20 -17.04 -3.71 11.85
CA ASP A 20 -17.82 -3.69 10.59
C ASP A 20 -16.88 -3.60 9.37
N PRO A 21 -16.01 -4.60 9.12
CA PRO A 21 -14.94 -4.49 8.13
C PRO A 21 -15.46 -4.32 6.69
N GLU A 22 -16.61 -4.91 6.37
CA GLU A 22 -17.30 -4.76 5.07
C GLU A 22 -17.61 -3.30 4.71
N ARG A 23 -17.81 -2.44 5.72
CA ARG A 23 -18.10 -1.02 5.49
C ARG A 23 -16.86 -0.19 5.16
N PHE A 24 -15.69 -0.62 5.61
CA PHE A 24 -14.46 0.18 5.52
C PHE A 24 -13.47 -0.37 4.50
N TYR A 25 -13.54 -1.67 4.18
CA TYR A 25 -12.63 -2.34 3.27
C TYR A 25 -13.40 -3.15 2.22
N PRO A 26 -12.87 -3.29 0.98
CA PRO A 26 -13.45 -4.13 -0.06
C PRO A 26 -13.20 -5.63 0.19
N VAL A 27 -13.76 -6.15 1.29
CA VAL A 27 -13.51 -7.53 1.76
C VAL A 27 -14.13 -8.58 0.85
N GLU A 28 -15.11 -8.23 0.03
CA GLU A 28 -15.73 -9.11 -0.95
C GLU A 28 -14.74 -9.58 -2.02
N VAL A 29 -13.77 -8.75 -2.41
CA VAL A 29 -12.66 -9.14 -3.31
C VAL A 29 -11.85 -10.26 -2.66
N LEU A 30 -11.52 -10.10 -1.38
CA LEU A 30 -10.75 -11.09 -0.62
C LEU A 30 -11.56 -12.39 -0.45
N LYS A 31 -12.84 -12.31 -0.08
CA LYS A 31 -13.72 -13.46 0.07
C LYS A 31 -13.88 -14.23 -1.25
N ALA A 32 -14.03 -13.53 -2.37
CA ALA A 32 -14.13 -14.15 -3.70
C ALA A 32 -12.87 -14.95 -4.07
N GLU A 33 -11.70 -14.53 -3.56
CA GLU A 33 -10.42 -15.20 -3.76
C GLU A 33 -10.12 -16.29 -2.72
N GLY A 34 -11.07 -16.57 -1.81
CA GLY A 34 -10.97 -17.62 -0.79
C GLY A 34 -10.29 -17.19 0.51
N PHE A 35 -10.09 -15.89 0.73
CA PHE A 35 -9.53 -15.40 1.98
C PHE A 35 -10.57 -15.45 3.11
N SER A 36 -10.08 -15.82 4.29
CA SER A 36 -10.83 -15.81 5.54
C SER A 36 -10.19 -14.82 6.51
N ARG A 37 -11.02 -14.18 7.33
CA ARG A 37 -10.57 -13.21 8.32
C ARG A 37 -10.11 -13.91 9.60
N GLY A 38 -8.94 -13.53 10.10
CA GLY A 38 -8.37 -13.96 11.37
C GLY A 38 -7.98 -12.78 12.26
N ILE A 39 -7.75 -13.04 13.55
CA ILE A 39 -7.20 -12.09 14.51
C ILE A 39 -5.86 -12.62 14.99
N CYS A 40 -4.81 -11.82 14.89
CA CYS A 40 -3.48 -12.22 15.34
C CYS A 40 -3.47 -12.46 16.84
N SER A 41 -3.04 -13.64 17.27
CA SER A 41 -2.90 -14.02 18.68
C SER A 41 -1.84 -13.21 19.44
N ARG A 42 -0.90 -12.57 18.73
CA ARG A 42 0.21 -11.79 19.31
C ARG A 42 -0.11 -10.31 19.46
N CYS A 43 -0.60 -9.67 18.39
CA CYS A 43 -0.80 -8.21 18.35
C CYS A 43 -2.27 -7.79 18.27
N GLY A 44 -3.21 -8.72 18.08
CA GLY A 44 -4.64 -8.43 17.99
C GLY A 44 -5.12 -7.77 16.69
N THR A 45 -4.21 -7.51 15.74
CA THR A 45 -4.52 -7.02 14.39
C THR A 45 -5.38 -8.02 13.63
N ALA A 46 -6.41 -7.52 12.96
CA ALA A 46 -7.22 -8.32 12.05
C ALA A 46 -6.51 -8.44 10.69
N PHE A 47 -6.51 -9.64 10.13
CA PHE A 47 -5.88 -9.92 8.86
C PHE A 47 -6.67 -10.96 8.06
N TRP A 48 -6.37 -11.07 6.77
CA TRP A 48 -7.03 -11.98 5.85
C TRP A 48 -5.99 -12.93 5.26
N SER A 49 -6.32 -14.23 5.20
CA SER A 49 -5.46 -15.30 4.66
C SER A 49 -6.30 -16.42 4.05
N THR A 50 -5.80 -17.08 3.00
CA THR A 50 -6.46 -18.27 2.39
C THR A 50 -6.26 -19.54 3.22
N ILE A 51 -5.24 -19.58 4.07
CA ILE A 51 -5.00 -20.66 5.03
C ILE A 51 -5.18 -20.18 6.47
N SER A 52 -5.53 -21.12 7.36
CA SER A 52 -5.61 -20.84 8.80
C SER A 52 -4.22 -20.49 9.35
N ARG A 53 -4.13 -19.37 10.08
CA ARG A 53 -2.89 -18.85 10.69
C ARG A 53 -3.20 -18.25 12.06
N ASP A 54 -2.30 -18.45 13.01
CA ASP A 54 -2.41 -17.86 14.36
C ASP A 54 -1.84 -16.43 14.44
N VAL A 55 -1.04 -16.02 13.46
CA VAL A 55 -0.30 -14.75 13.43
C VAL A 55 -0.43 -14.03 12.09
N CYS A 56 -0.31 -12.70 12.11
CA CYS A 56 -0.58 -11.84 10.95
C CYS A 56 0.53 -11.80 9.90
N GLY A 57 1.70 -12.41 10.11
CA GLY A 57 2.81 -12.35 9.16
C GLY A 57 3.79 -11.21 9.43
N GLU A 58 3.49 -10.28 10.34
CA GLU A 58 4.51 -9.30 10.81
C GLU A 58 5.72 -10.04 11.38
N PRO A 59 6.96 -9.57 11.13
CA PRO A 59 8.18 -10.23 11.60
C PRO A 59 8.19 -10.43 13.12
N GLU A 60 7.70 -9.45 13.88
CA GLU A 60 7.64 -9.48 15.34
C GLU A 60 6.62 -10.52 15.86
N CYS A 61 5.60 -10.85 15.07
CA CYS A 61 4.62 -11.87 15.41
C CYS A 61 5.03 -13.27 14.91
N SER A 62 5.76 -13.34 13.81
CA SER A 62 6.03 -14.56 13.05
C SER A 62 7.44 -15.13 13.26
N GLY A 63 8.26 -14.47 14.07
CA GLY A 63 9.62 -14.93 14.39
C GLY A 63 10.68 -14.51 13.38
N GLY A 64 10.42 -13.47 12.58
CA GLY A 64 11.33 -12.92 11.57
C GLY A 64 10.85 -13.12 10.13
N TYR A 65 11.77 -12.92 9.18
CA TYR A 65 11.50 -13.03 7.74
C TYR A 65 11.74 -14.45 7.22
N SER A 66 10.74 -15.02 6.54
CA SER A 66 10.83 -16.34 5.91
C SER A 66 11.44 -16.32 4.51
N PHE A 67 11.44 -15.17 3.82
CA PHE A 67 11.81 -15.07 2.41
C PHE A 67 13.32 -15.00 2.16
N ILE A 68 14.14 -14.76 3.19
CA ILE A 68 15.60 -14.64 3.05
C ILE A 68 16.18 -16.00 2.68
N GLY A 69 16.72 -16.11 1.45
CA GLY A 69 17.20 -17.38 0.89
C GLY A 69 16.11 -18.32 0.38
N ASN A 70 14.83 -17.97 0.57
CA ASN A 70 13.69 -18.79 0.17
C ASN A 70 12.51 -17.91 -0.28
N SER A 71 12.70 -17.17 -1.38
CA SER A 71 11.68 -16.25 -1.89
C SER A 71 10.41 -17.01 -2.33
N PRO A 72 9.21 -16.59 -1.89
CA PRO A 72 7.95 -17.15 -2.39
C PRO A 72 7.59 -16.64 -3.80
N ALA A 73 8.21 -15.55 -4.27
CA ALA A 73 7.94 -14.98 -5.58
C ALA A 73 8.52 -15.87 -6.69
N LYS A 74 7.67 -16.28 -7.64
CA LYS A 74 8.07 -17.13 -8.77
C LYS A 74 8.81 -16.36 -9.86
N LYS A 75 8.71 -15.03 -9.88
CA LYS A 75 9.43 -14.16 -10.81
C LYS A 75 10.46 -13.36 -10.05
N LYS A 76 11.72 -13.54 -10.43
CA LYS A 76 12.83 -12.71 -9.98
C LYS A 76 12.85 -11.45 -10.83
N MET A 77 12.83 -10.29 -10.18
CA MET A 77 12.91 -8.99 -10.81
C MET A 77 13.92 -8.16 -10.04
N ASP A 78 14.74 -7.40 -10.75
CA ASP A 78 15.50 -6.31 -10.16
C ASP A 78 14.61 -5.06 -9.93
N PHE A 79 15.24 -3.99 -9.47
CA PHE A 79 14.57 -2.73 -9.19
C PHE A 79 13.89 -2.10 -10.43
N ILE A 80 14.55 -2.14 -11.59
CA ILE A 80 14.06 -1.57 -12.85
C ILE A 80 12.97 -2.47 -13.43
N GLU A 81 13.21 -3.78 -13.47
CA GLU A 81 12.27 -4.79 -13.96
C GLU A 81 10.96 -4.76 -13.17
N THR A 82 11.02 -4.54 -11.85
CA THR A 82 9.83 -4.43 -11.01
C THR A 82 8.91 -3.30 -11.49
N TRP A 83 9.46 -2.12 -11.77
CA TRP A 83 8.65 -1.01 -12.30
C TRP A 83 8.16 -1.27 -13.73
N GLN A 84 9.00 -1.83 -14.60
CA GLN A 84 8.61 -2.11 -15.98
C GLN A 84 7.46 -3.12 -16.06
N GLU A 85 7.52 -4.21 -15.29
CA GLU A 85 6.46 -5.21 -15.26
C GLU A 85 5.18 -4.69 -14.56
N PHE A 86 5.34 -3.92 -13.48
CA PHE A 86 4.20 -3.27 -12.79
C PHE A 86 3.47 -2.32 -13.74
N SER A 87 4.18 -1.34 -14.31
CA SER A 87 3.59 -0.33 -15.20
C SER A 87 2.96 -0.95 -16.45
N LYS A 88 3.59 -1.97 -17.04
CA LYS A 88 3.04 -2.73 -18.18
C LYS A 88 1.76 -3.48 -17.82
N LEU A 89 1.69 -4.07 -16.63
CA LEU A 89 0.47 -4.74 -16.15
C LEU A 89 -0.65 -3.73 -15.92
N PHE A 90 -0.36 -2.63 -15.23
CA PHE A 90 -1.33 -1.59 -14.90
C PHE A 90 -1.82 -0.82 -16.13
N SER A 91 -0.97 -0.64 -17.16
CA SER A 91 -1.40 -0.09 -18.45
C SER A 91 -2.51 -0.92 -19.11
N ARG A 92 -2.43 -2.25 -19.02
CA ARG A 92 -3.49 -3.14 -19.53
C ARG A 92 -4.77 -3.11 -18.69
N LEU A 93 -4.68 -2.65 -17.44
CA LEU A 93 -5.81 -2.43 -16.54
C LEU A 93 -6.38 -1.00 -16.64
N GLY A 94 -5.88 -0.19 -17.59
CA GLY A 94 -6.41 1.15 -17.87
C GLY A 94 -5.73 2.29 -17.10
N TYR A 95 -4.61 2.04 -16.40
CA TYR A 95 -3.84 3.09 -15.73
C TYR A 95 -2.81 3.69 -16.67
N THR A 96 -2.62 5.01 -16.61
CA THR A 96 -1.51 5.67 -17.33
C THR A 96 -0.24 5.70 -16.47
N PRO A 97 0.88 5.09 -16.88
CA PRO A 97 2.15 5.27 -16.19
C PRO A 97 2.71 6.68 -16.45
N ILE A 98 2.99 7.42 -15.39
CA ILE A 98 3.56 8.77 -15.48
C ILE A 98 5.01 8.81 -15.02
N GLN A 99 5.71 9.89 -15.38
CA GLN A 99 7.05 10.17 -14.86
C GLN A 99 6.99 10.60 -13.40
N ARG A 100 8.03 10.24 -12.64
CA ARG A 100 8.17 10.67 -11.24
C ARG A 100 8.38 12.18 -11.14
N TYR A 101 7.95 12.75 -10.02
CA TYR A 101 8.18 14.12 -9.62
C TYR A 101 9.58 14.26 -8.97
N PRO A 102 10.14 15.48 -8.89
CA PRO A 102 11.37 15.70 -8.14
C PRO A 102 11.13 15.43 -6.66
N VAL A 103 12.17 14.97 -5.97
CA VAL A 103 12.07 14.62 -4.54
C VAL A 103 11.92 15.84 -3.63
N ALA A 104 12.35 17.02 -4.11
CA ALA A 104 12.06 18.29 -3.45
C ALA A 104 10.65 18.75 -3.82
N ALA A 105 9.81 19.00 -2.83
CA ALA A 105 8.38 19.27 -3.01
C ALA A 105 8.13 20.74 -3.40
N ARG A 106 8.46 21.10 -4.65
CA ARG A 106 8.46 22.50 -5.13
C ARG A 106 7.09 23.14 -5.31
N TRP A 107 6.02 22.35 -5.32
CA TRP A 107 4.64 22.80 -5.58
C TRP A 107 3.80 22.99 -4.32
N ARG A 108 4.37 22.76 -3.13
CA ARG A 108 3.71 22.86 -1.83
C ARG A 108 4.65 23.52 -0.83
N ASP A 109 4.12 24.09 0.25
CA ASP A 109 4.87 24.89 1.22
C ASP A 109 4.86 24.31 2.65
N ASP A 110 4.23 23.15 2.84
CA ASP A 110 4.08 22.47 4.13
C ASP A 110 5.12 21.34 4.36
N THR A 111 5.92 21.00 3.35
CA THR A 111 7.00 20.01 3.45
C THR A 111 8.12 20.26 2.44
N ASP A 112 9.36 19.97 2.82
CA ASP A 112 10.52 20.13 1.92
C ASP A 112 10.67 18.99 0.91
N PHE A 113 10.28 17.77 1.31
CA PHE A 113 10.53 16.53 0.55
C PHE A 113 9.26 15.72 0.32
N VAL A 114 9.23 15.02 -0.81
CA VAL A 114 8.21 14.03 -1.12
C VAL A 114 8.40 12.81 -0.21
N GLN A 115 7.42 12.53 0.64
CA GLN A 115 7.44 11.40 1.58
C GLN A 115 6.60 10.22 1.07
N ALA A 116 5.50 10.50 0.37
CA ALA A 116 4.66 9.47 -0.26
C ALA A 116 4.32 9.87 -1.69
N SER A 117 4.00 8.91 -2.56
CA SER A 117 3.63 9.20 -3.95
C SER A 117 2.38 10.09 -4.07
N ILE A 118 1.50 10.11 -3.07
CA ILE A 118 0.35 11.02 -3.04
C ILE A 118 0.76 12.50 -2.88
N TYR A 119 1.97 12.78 -2.39
CA TYR A 119 2.45 14.16 -2.21
C TYR A 119 2.63 14.89 -3.54
N ASP A 120 2.85 14.16 -4.63
CA ASP A 120 2.94 14.68 -6.00
C ASP A 120 1.67 15.45 -6.42
N PHE A 121 0.54 15.08 -5.81
CA PHE A 121 -0.79 15.56 -6.18
C PHE A 121 -1.41 16.45 -5.09
N GLN A 122 -0.82 16.48 -3.89
CA GLN A 122 -1.27 17.34 -2.81
C GLN A 122 -0.67 18.75 -2.90
N PRO A 123 -1.42 19.79 -2.49
CA PRO A 123 -2.82 19.72 -2.04
C PRO A 123 -3.83 19.77 -3.20
N TYR A 124 -3.44 20.35 -4.34
CA TYR A 124 -4.38 20.90 -5.34
C TYR A 124 -5.19 19.87 -6.12
N VAL A 125 -4.62 18.69 -6.44
CA VAL A 125 -5.38 17.63 -7.13
C VAL A 125 -6.39 17.01 -6.15
N VAL A 126 -5.96 16.79 -4.90
CA VAL A 126 -6.80 16.17 -3.87
C VAL A 126 -7.93 17.10 -3.43
N SER A 127 -7.71 18.43 -3.45
CA SER A 127 -8.76 19.42 -3.22
C SER A 127 -9.69 19.61 -4.43
N GLY A 128 -9.30 19.14 -5.61
CA GLY A 128 -10.03 19.32 -6.87
C GLY A 128 -9.83 20.70 -7.51
N GLU A 129 -8.84 21.48 -7.06
CA GLU A 129 -8.49 22.77 -7.66
C GLU A 129 -7.81 22.60 -9.02
N ILE A 130 -7.09 21.50 -9.22
CA ILE A 130 -6.49 21.11 -10.50
C ILE A 130 -6.80 19.66 -10.82
N GLU A 131 -6.92 19.35 -12.11
CA GLU A 131 -7.06 17.97 -12.57
C GLU A 131 -5.74 17.19 -12.37
N PRO A 132 -5.80 15.88 -12.08
CA PRO A 132 -4.60 15.04 -12.11
C PRO A 132 -4.03 15.00 -13.54
N PRO A 133 -2.73 14.73 -13.71
CA PRO A 133 -2.14 14.62 -15.05
C PRO A 133 -2.79 13.50 -15.88
N GLU A 134 -3.23 12.43 -15.21
CA GLU A 134 -3.90 11.26 -15.78
C GLU A 134 -4.83 10.66 -14.72
N ASN A 135 -5.90 9.96 -15.11
CA ASN A 135 -6.78 9.30 -14.15
C ASN A 135 -7.44 8.04 -14.75
N PRO A 136 -7.20 6.83 -14.20
CA PRO A 136 -6.29 6.53 -13.09
C PRO A 136 -4.82 6.46 -13.56
N LEU A 137 -3.87 6.56 -12.64
CA LEU A 137 -2.43 6.60 -12.94
C LEU A 137 -1.58 5.71 -12.04
N VAL A 138 -0.38 5.40 -12.51
CA VAL A 138 0.69 4.79 -11.69
C VAL A 138 2.00 5.57 -11.80
N VAL A 139 2.74 5.69 -10.70
CA VAL A 139 3.98 6.49 -10.63
C VAL A 139 5.07 5.79 -9.80
N PRO A 140 6.35 5.76 -10.24
CA PRO A 140 7.46 5.22 -9.45
C PRO A 140 8.13 6.35 -8.65
N GLN A 141 7.41 6.93 -7.69
CA GLN A 141 7.88 8.14 -7.02
C GLN A 141 9.03 7.85 -6.06
N PHE A 142 10.16 8.56 -6.20
CA PHE A 142 11.24 8.49 -5.22
C PHE A 142 10.93 9.40 -4.03
N CYS A 143 10.92 8.81 -2.84
CA CYS A 143 10.55 9.45 -1.59
C CYS A 143 11.74 9.54 -0.63
N LEU A 144 11.70 10.50 0.28
CA LEU A 144 12.62 10.58 1.42
C LEU A 144 11.85 10.54 2.74
N HIS A 145 12.17 9.59 3.61
CA HIS A 145 11.64 9.49 4.97
C HIS A 145 12.78 9.59 5.99
N PHE A 146 12.71 10.60 6.86
CA PHE A 146 13.69 10.79 7.93
C PHE A 146 13.16 10.44 9.33
N ASN A 147 11.84 10.21 9.46
CA ASN A 147 11.22 9.84 10.74
C ASN A 147 11.72 8.50 11.29
N ASP A 148 12.12 7.59 10.40
CA ASP A 148 12.59 6.24 10.75
C ASP A 148 14.11 6.09 10.62
N ILE A 149 14.88 7.20 10.63
CA ILE A 149 16.31 7.17 10.36
C ILE A 149 17.09 6.25 11.32
N ASP A 150 16.67 6.19 12.59
CA ASP A 150 17.31 5.34 13.61
C ASP A 150 17.15 3.83 13.32
N ASN A 151 16.18 3.45 12.48
CA ASN A 151 15.95 2.06 12.07
C ASN A 151 16.75 1.64 10.83
N VAL A 152 17.37 2.60 10.13
CA VAL A 152 18.10 2.38 8.88
C VAL A 152 19.41 1.65 9.17
N GLY A 153 19.65 0.55 8.45
CA GLY A 153 20.80 -0.34 8.68
C GLY A 153 20.65 -1.30 9.87
N TYR A 154 19.72 -1.03 10.81
CA TYR A 154 19.45 -1.93 11.94
C TYR A 154 18.41 -3.00 11.61
N THR A 155 17.28 -2.60 11.04
CA THR A 155 16.14 -3.50 10.78
C THR A 155 16.23 -4.27 9.46
N GLY A 156 17.14 -3.88 8.56
CA GLY A 156 17.28 -4.44 7.20
C GLY A 156 16.12 -4.10 6.23
N ARG A 157 15.07 -3.39 6.68
CA ARG A 157 13.90 -3.02 5.86
C ARG A 157 13.64 -1.52 5.72
N HIS A 158 14.28 -0.68 6.55
CA HIS A 158 14.11 0.77 6.50
C HIS A 158 15.23 1.44 5.68
N TYR A 159 14.84 2.43 4.89
CA TYR A 159 15.71 3.27 4.07
C TYR A 159 15.33 4.73 4.25
N THR A 160 16.30 5.64 4.16
CA THR A 160 16.01 7.08 4.09
C THR A 160 15.42 7.48 2.73
N GLY A 161 15.79 6.77 1.66
CA GLY A 161 15.26 6.99 0.32
C GLY A 161 14.81 5.69 -0.33
N PHE A 162 13.63 5.69 -0.92
CA PHE A 162 13.03 4.52 -1.57
C PHE A 162 12.08 4.95 -2.68
N VAL A 163 11.77 4.04 -3.61
CA VAL A 163 10.70 4.27 -4.59
C VAL A 163 9.40 3.69 -4.08
N MET A 164 8.43 4.58 -3.87
CA MET A 164 7.05 4.24 -3.58
C MET A 164 6.28 4.20 -4.90
N ILE A 165 5.96 3.00 -5.38
CA ILE A 165 5.04 2.85 -6.51
C ILE A 165 3.64 3.27 -6.04
N GLY A 166 3.12 4.37 -6.61
CA GLY A 166 1.76 4.84 -6.36
C GLY A 166 0.79 4.28 -7.40
N GLN A 167 -0.35 3.76 -6.93
CA GLN A 167 -1.54 3.53 -7.72
C GLN A 167 -2.58 4.55 -7.28
N HIS A 168 -2.92 5.50 -8.16
CA HIS A 168 -3.81 6.61 -7.83
C HIS A 168 -5.01 6.66 -8.76
N ALA A 169 -6.16 6.98 -8.18
CA ALA A 169 -7.38 7.30 -8.90
C ALA A 169 -8.09 8.41 -8.12
N PHE A 170 -8.40 9.51 -8.80
CA PHE A 170 -8.99 10.70 -8.20
C PHE A 170 -10.44 10.82 -8.60
N GLU A 171 -11.32 10.14 -7.85
CA GLU A 171 -12.73 9.99 -8.19
C GLU A 171 -13.64 10.73 -7.21
N PRO A 172 -14.76 11.33 -7.67
CA PRO A 172 -15.81 11.76 -6.77
C PRO A 172 -16.40 10.54 -6.03
N PRO A 173 -17.02 10.72 -4.85
CA PRO A 173 -17.51 9.61 -4.03
C PRO A 173 -18.47 8.64 -4.74
N LYS A 174 -19.19 9.09 -5.77
CA LYS A 174 -20.12 8.25 -6.55
C LYS A 174 -19.41 7.30 -7.52
N SER A 175 -18.20 7.63 -7.96
CA SER A 175 -17.40 6.85 -8.92
C SER A 175 -16.23 6.12 -8.26
N TYR A 176 -15.96 6.38 -6.98
CA TYR A 176 -14.88 5.73 -6.25
C TYR A 176 -15.17 4.23 -6.04
N ASN A 177 -14.34 3.36 -6.61
CA ASN A 177 -14.51 1.90 -6.59
C ASN A 177 -13.30 1.15 -5.98
N PRO A 178 -13.14 1.13 -4.64
CA PRO A 178 -12.07 0.39 -3.96
C PRO A 178 -11.94 -1.10 -4.33
N PRO A 179 -13.03 -1.86 -4.56
CA PRO A 179 -12.96 -3.25 -4.97
C PRO A 179 -12.07 -3.49 -6.20
N ASP A 180 -12.20 -2.66 -7.25
CA ASP A 180 -11.38 -2.78 -8.46
C ASP A 180 -9.90 -2.54 -8.13
N TYR A 181 -9.62 -1.52 -7.32
CA TYR A 181 -8.24 -1.15 -6.97
C TYR A 181 -7.54 -2.26 -6.18
N LEU A 182 -8.23 -2.90 -5.24
CA LEU A 182 -7.69 -4.05 -4.52
C LEU A 182 -7.51 -5.26 -5.45
N SER A 183 -8.46 -5.52 -6.35
CA SER A 183 -8.38 -6.60 -7.34
C SER A 183 -7.16 -6.44 -8.28
N HIS A 184 -6.85 -5.21 -8.67
CA HIS A 184 -5.67 -4.89 -9.49
C HIS A 184 -4.36 -5.14 -8.73
N ILE A 185 -4.25 -4.73 -7.46
CA ILE A 185 -3.09 -5.06 -6.60
C ILE A 185 -2.98 -6.57 -6.41
N TYR A 186 -4.08 -7.26 -6.15
CA TYR A 186 -4.08 -8.71 -6.00
C TYR A 186 -3.60 -9.42 -7.28
N THR A 187 -4.00 -8.90 -8.46
CA THR A 187 -3.50 -9.36 -9.76
C THR A 187 -2.00 -9.13 -9.90
N TRP A 188 -1.47 -7.99 -9.45
CA TRP A 188 -0.03 -7.77 -9.40
C TRP A 188 0.69 -8.78 -8.50
N LEU A 189 0.21 -9.01 -7.28
CA LEU A 189 0.84 -9.96 -6.35
C LEU A 189 0.86 -11.38 -6.92
N THR A 190 -0.28 -11.85 -7.44
CA THR A 190 -0.43 -13.26 -7.87
C THR A 190 0.02 -13.52 -9.30
N LYS A 191 -0.19 -12.61 -10.24
CA LYS A 191 0.17 -12.77 -11.67
C LYS A 191 1.42 -11.97 -12.04
N GLY A 192 1.55 -10.77 -11.49
CA GLY A 192 2.71 -9.89 -11.68
C GLY A 192 3.97 -10.50 -11.06
N MET A 193 3.97 -10.75 -9.75
CA MET A 193 5.09 -11.34 -9.00
C MET A 193 5.05 -12.88 -8.95
N GLY A 194 3.88 -13.48 -9.16
CA GLY A 194 3.73 -14.93 -9.12
C GLY A 194 3.63 -15.50 -7.70
N LEU A 195 3.25 -14.69 -6.70
CA LEU A 195 3.13 -15.14 -5.32
C LEU A 195 2.01 -16.19 -5.20
N PRO A 196 2.25 -17.32 -4.52
CA PRO A 196 1.19 -18.23 -4.09
C PRO A 196 0.18 -17.48 -3.21
N LYS A 197 -1.12 -17.76 -3.38
CA LYS A 197 -2.17 -17.11 -2.59
C LYS A 197 -1.95 -17.31 -1.09
N ASP A 198 -1.51 -18.51 -0.71
CA ASP A 198 -1.29 -18.89 0.68
C ASP A 198 -0.14 -18.12 1.35
N GLU A 199 0.73 -17.44 0.58
CA GLU A 199 1.82 -16.58 1.09
C GLU A 199 1.38 -15.12 1.28
N ILE A 200 0.16 -14.76 0.88
CA ILE A 200 -0.34 -13.38 0.94
C ILE A 200 -1.22 -13.22 2.18
N GLN A 201 -0.94 -12.20 2.98
CA GLN A 201 -1.80 -11.77 4.09
C GLN A 201 -2.15 -10.28 3.90
N PHE A 202 -3.42 -9.91 4.01
CA PHE A 202 -3.86 -8.52 4.00
C PHE A 202 -4.23 -8.08 5.41
N HIS A 203 -3.67 -6.98 5.90
CA HIS A 203 -4.00 -6.44 7.23
C HIS A 203 -5.08 -5.37 7.12
N GLU A 204 -5.96 -5.33 8.11
CA GLU A 204 -6.85 -4.20 8.32
C GLU A 204 -6.09 -3.11 9.10
N ASP A 205 -5.98 -1.92 8.51
CA ASP A 205 -5.27 -0.78 9.12
C ASP A 205 -6.06 0.54 8.98
N ALA A 206 -5.68 1.55 9.79
CA ALA A 206 -6.35 2.84 9.92
C ALA A 206 -5.74 3.97 9.08
#